data_AF-A0A9E5Y0L2-F1
#
_entry.id   AF-A0A9E5Y0L2-F1
#
_cell.length_a   1.000
_cell.length_b   1.000
_cell.length_c   1.000
_cell.angle_alpha   90.00
_cell.angle_beta   90.00
_cell.angle_gamma   90.00
#
_symmetry.space_group_name_H-M   'P 1'
#
loop_
_entity.id
_entity.type
_entity.pdbx_description
1 polymer ?
#
loop_
_entity_poly.entity_id
_entity_poly.type
_entity_poly.pdbx_seq_one_letter_code
_entity_poly.pdbx_strand_id
1 'polypeptide(L)'
;MTTRILNIRIKQFIRAILQIGILRAIFLLILSVLILFYVFSNISENKNTEIIIGAYSLILLSIHVKRKDKTFLSIHSEKPRKIFFVEYFTLSVPLIILLVYFGQIIYAAMLTIFISIIPFIEINIKKTGLNTVFQKLIPDDNFEWKSGVRKNFFILVFIWFTGILTSFYVASVPVIIFIFGIIISGFYETPESLPVLSAKELNEKRFLIDKITNHIKLFSILIIPLIVLFIIFNPEYYYIPLIEYLIISCFLVYTILLKYAFYRPDKKSEAVRIFTMAGIAGIFIPVLTPLILLLAIKFMFSALSNLKLYLHDFN
;
A
#
# COMPACT_ATOMS: atom_id res chain seq x y z
N MET A 1 25.40 -22.89 -8.24
CA MET A 1 24.19 -22.66 -7.40
C MET A 1 23.44 -21.38 -7.79
N THR A 2 24.14 -20.25 -7.96
CA THR A 2 23.59 -18.97 -8.47
C THR A 2 22.75 -19.13 -9.74
N THR A 3 23.23 -19.90 -10.72
CA THR A 3 22.50 -20.21 -11.97
C THR A 3 21.18 -20.97 -11.74
N ARG A 4 21.14 -21.90 -10.78
CA ARG A 4 19.91 -22.63 -10.43
C ARG A 4 18.89 -21.71 -9.77
N ILE A 5 19.35 -20.79 -8.90
CA ILE A 5 18.47 -19.78 -8.28
C ILE A 5 17.92 -18.83 -9.35
N LEU A 6 18.75 -18.38 -10.30
CA LEU A 6 18.30 -17.54 -11.41
C LEU A 6 17.21 -18.23 -12.25
N ASN A 7 17.37 -19.53 -12.52
CA ASN A 7 16.36 -20.32 -13.22
C ASN A 7 15.05 -20.43 -12.42
N ILE A 8 15.13 -20.61 -11.10
CA ILE A 8 13.94 -20.56 -10.21
C ILE A 8 13.26 -19.20 -10.29
N ARG A 9 14.01 -18.09 -10.34
CA ARG A 9 13.45 -16.73 -10.48
C ARG A 9 12.73 -16.53 -11.80
N ILE A 10 13.31 -17.00 -12.91
CA ILE A 10 12.67 -16.93 -14.23
C ILE A 10 11.37 -17.72 -14.21
N LYS A 11 11.36 -18.94 -13.65
CA LYS A 11 10.14 -19.75 -13.52
C LYS A 11 9.09 -19.07 -12.64
N GLN A 12 9.49 -18.42 -11.54
CA GLN A 12 8.60 -17.62 -10.70
C GLN A 12 8.00 -16.43 -11.45
N PHE A 13 8.80 -15.73 -12.24
CA PHE A 13 8.37 -14.59 -13.04
C PHE A 13 7.37 -15.00 -14.12
N ILE A 14 7.66 -16.06 -14.88
CA ILE A 14 6.75 -16.60 -15.90
C ILE A 14 5.43 -17.03 -15.24
N ARG A 15 5.50 -17.75 -14.11
CA ARG A 15 4.30 -18.14 -13.36
C ARG A 15 3.49 -16.93 -12.91
N ALA A 16 4.15 -15.86 -12.45
CA ALA A 16 3.47 -14.63 -12.04
C ALA A 16 2.73 -13.96 -13.21
N ILE A 17 3.35 -13.87 -14.38
CA ILE A 17 2.72 -13.33 -15.60
C ILE A 17 1.48 -14.15 -15.97
N LEU A 18 1.61 -15.49 -15.99
CA LEU A 18 0.51 -16.39 -16.33
C LEU A 18 -0.65 -16.30 -15.33
N GLN A 19 -0.36 -16.11 -14.04
CA GLN A 19 -1.37 -15.96 -12.99
C GLN A 19 -2.11 -14.61 -13.03
N ILE A 20 -1.43 -13.55 -13.46
CA ILE A 20 -1.99 -12.20 -13.53
C ILE A 20 -3.00 -12.07 -14.69
N GLY A 21 -2.81 -12.82 -15.78
CA GLY A 21 -3.65 -12.84 -16.97
C GLY A 21 -3.13 -11.89 -18.06
N ILE A 22 -3.34 -12.24 -19.33
CA ILE A 22 -2.65 -11.64 -20.47
C ILE A 22 -2.92 -10.13 -20.62
N LEU A 23 -4.17 -9.70 -20.45
CA LEU A 23 -4.56 -8.30 -20.54
C LEU A 23 -3.85 -7.45 -19.47
N ARG A 24 -3.73 -7.98 -18.25
CA ARG A 24 -3.05 -7.29 -17.14
C ARG A 24 -1.53 -7.28 -17.32
N ALA A 25 -0.97 -8.32 -17.92
CA ALA A 25 0.44 -8.35 -18.29
C ALA A 25 0.77 -7.27 -19.35
N ILE A 26 -0.11 -7.11 -20.36
CA ILE A 26 0.02 -6.05 -21.38
C ILE A 26 -0.09 -4.67 -20.74
N PHE A 27 -1.06 -4.45 -19.85
CA PHE A 27 -1.20 -3.18 -19.12
C PHE A 27 0.04 -2.85 -18.29
N LEU A 28 0.58 -3.82 -17.54
CA LEU A 28 1.81 -3.64 -16.77
C LEU A 28 3.02 -3.33 -17.66
N LEU A 29 3.09 -3.95 -18.84
CA LEU A 29 4.14 -3.68 -19.81
C LEU A 29 4.04 -2.24 -20.32
N ILE A 30 2.86 -1.78 -20.73
CA ILE A 30 2.62 -0.39 -21.15
C ILE A 30 3.00 0.58 -20.03
N LEU A 31 2.54 0.34 -18.80
CA LEU A 31 2.86 1.17 -17.65
C LEU A 31 4.39 1.22 -17.39
N SER A 32 5.07 0.07 -17.50
CA SER A 32 6.53 0.01 -17.33
C SER A 32 7.27 0.81 -18.39
N VAL A 33 6.80 0.78 -19.64
CA VAL A 33 7.37 1.58 -20.75
C VAL A 33 7.16 3.07 -20.51
N LEU A 34 5.96 3.49 -20.04
CA LEU A 34 5.69 4.89 -19.70
C LEU A 34 6.59 5.38 -18.55
N ILE A 35 6.77 4.57 -17.50
CA ILE A 35 7.69 4.89 -16.39
C ILE A 35 9.12 5.03 -16.90
N LEU A 36 9.58 4.08 -17.73
CA LEU A 36 10.91 4.14 -18.33
C LEU A 36 11.10 5.38 -19.20
N PHE A 37 10.09 5.77 -19.99
CA PHE A 37 10.12 6.98 -20.80
C PHE A 37 10.18 8.25 -19.94
N TYR A 38 9.40 8.33 -18.86
CA TYR A 38 9.46 9.45 -17.92
C TYR A 38 10.85 9.56 -17.26
N VAL A 39 11.41 8.44 -16.80
CA VAL A 39 12.75 8.38 -16.22
C VAL A 39 13.81 8.80 -17.23
N PHE A 40 13.71 8.31 -18.47
CA PHE A 40 14.61 8.68 -19.57
C PHE A 40 14.59 10.19 -19.84
N SER A 41 13.41 10.79 -19.98
CA SER A 41 13.24 12.22 -20.27
C SER A 41 13.78 13.11 -19.14
N ASN A 42 13.56 12.74 -17.87
CA ASN A 42 14.07 13.53 -16.74
C ASN A 42 15.60 13.42 -16.62
N ILE A 43 16.17 12.23 -16.84
CA ILE A 43 17.62 12.04 -16.79
C ILE A 43 18.31 12.73 -17.98
N SER A 44 17.71 12.68 -19.18
CA SER A 44 18.27 13.39 -20.35
C SER A 44 18.35 14.90 -20.15
N GLU A 45 17.40 15.47 -19.43
CA GLU A 45 17.38 16.91 -19.11
C GLU A 45 18.13 17.26 -17.81
N ASN A 46 18.75 16.26 -17.15
CA ASN A 46 19.37 16.41 -15.82
C ASN A 46 18.44 17.01 -14.75
N LYS A 47 17.12 16.83 -14.91
CA LYS A 47 16.11 17.29 -13.96
C LYS A 47 15.72 16.15 -13.03
N ASN A 48 15.56 16.45 -11.74
CA ASN A 48 15.05 15.51 -10.73
C ASN A 48 15.81 14.18 -10.62
N THR A 49 17.05 14.08 -11.13
CA THR A 49 17.83 12.85 -11.11
C THR A 49 18.06 12.35 -9.69
N GLU A 50 18.32 13.26 -8.75
CA GLU A 50 18.47 12.96 -7.33
C GLU A 50 17.21 12.28 -6.75
N ILE A 51 16.04 12.81 -7.09
CA ILE A 51 14.74 12.27 -6.65
C ILE A 51 14.53 10.88 -7.23
N ILE A 52 14.85 10.66 -8.50
CA ILE A 52 14.72 9.36 -9.17
C ILE A 52 15.60 8.32 -8.48
N ILE A 53 16.85 8.65 -8.17
CA ILE A 53 17.80 7.72 -7.52
C ILE A 53 17.42 7.48 -6.07
N GLY A 54 16.98 8.52 -5.35
CA GLY A 54 16.45 8.40 -4.00
C GLY A 54 15.23 7.48 -3.96
N ALA A 55 14.27 7.68 -4.86
CA ALA A 55 13.10 6.81 -4.97
C ALA A 55 13.48 5.37 -5.33
N TYR A 56 14.37 5.17 -6.30
CA TYR A 56 14.80 3.84 -6.73
C TYR A 56 15.57 3.08 -5.63
N SER A 57 16.46 3.76 -4.91
CA SER A 57 17.19 3.20 -3.77
C SER A 57 16.25 2.82 -2.62
N LEU A 58 15.25 3.64 -2.31
CA LEU A 58 14.20 3.31 -1.33
C LEU A 58 13.37 2.09 -1.75
N ILE A 59 13.08 1.93 -3.04
CA ILE A 59 12.40 0.73 -3.57
C ILE A 59 13.28 -0.51 -3.37
N LEU A 60 14.57 -0.45 -3.72
CA LEU A 60 15.50 -1.56 -3.51
C LEU A 60 15.63 -1.95 -2.02
N LEU A 61 15.74 -0.96 -1.13
CA LEU A 61 15.79 -1.19 0.30
C LEU A 61 14.48 -1.83 0.81
N SER A 62 13.33 -1.35 0.33
CA SER A 62 12.02 -1.91 0.67
C SER A 62 11.90 -3.37 0.24
N ILE A 63 12.39 -3.70 -0.96
CA ILE A 63 12.45 -5.09 -1.46
C ILE A 63 13.36 -5.93 -0.55
N HIS A 64 14.53 -5.42 -0.18
CA HIS A 64 15.46 -6.13 0.70
C HIS A 64 14.89 -6.38 2.09
N VAL A 65 14.26 -5.39 2.72
CA VAL A 65 13.69 -5.51 4.08
C VAL A 65 12.51 -6.48 4.10
N LYS A 66 11.62 -6.42 3.10
CA LYS A 66 10.39 -7.26 3.04
C LYS A 66 10.62 -8.67 2.49
N ARG A 67 11.86 -8.99 2.14
CA ARG A 67 12.24 -10.25 1.51
C ARG A 67 12.00 -11.45 2.44
N LYS A 68 11.16 -12.40 2.02
CA LYS A 68 10.74 -13.58 2.82
C LYS A 68 11.67 -14.78 2.72
N ASP A 69 12.48 -14.87 1.67
CA ASP A 69 13.37 -16.00 1.37
C ASP A 69 14.79 -15.83 1.94
N LYS A 70 15.04 -14.82 2.79
CA LYS A 70 16.36 -14.61 3.43
C LYS A 70 16.84 -15.87 4.16
N THR A 71 15.97 -16.46 4.98
CA THR A 71 16.25 -17.69 5.74
C THR A 71 16.47 -18.90 4.84
N PHE A 72 15.69 -19.01 3.76
CA PHE A 72 15.87 -20.09 2.78
C PHE A 72 17.26 -20.00 2.13
N LEU A 73 17.66 -18.81 1.70
CA LEU A 73 18.94 -18.59 1.04
C LEU A 73 20.14 -18.70 1.99
N SER A 74 19.98 -18.32 3.27
CA SER A 74 21.04 -18.50 4.26
C SER A 74 21.29 -19.97 4.60
N ILE A 75 20.27 -20.83 4.52
CA ILE A 75 20.41 -22.28 4.78
C ILE A 75 20.99 -23.00 3.57
N HIS A 76 20.48 -22.68 2.37
CA HIS A 76 20.80 -23.49 1.19
C HIS A 76 22.04 -22.98 0.44
N SER A 77 22.46 -21.73 0.63
CA SER A 77 23.60 -21.15 -0.10
C SER A 77 24.78 -20.82 0.78
N GLU A 78 25.98 -21.19 0.31
CA GLU A 78 27.26 -20.84 0.94
C GLU A 78 27.50 -19.32 1.02
N LYS A 79 26.97 -18.53 0.06
CA LYS A 79 27.22 -17.08 -0.05
C LYS A 79 25.93 -16.31 -0.40
N PRO A 80 24.96 -16.22 0.54
CA PRO A 80 23.66 -15.59 0.30
C PRO A 80 23.79 -14.12 -0.11
N ARG A 81 24.76 -13.40 0.47
CA ARG A 81 25.03 -11.98 0.15
C ARG A 81 25.40 -11.75 -1.32
N LYS A 82 26.15 -12.68 -1.94
CA LYS A 82 26.49 -12.60 -3.37
C LYS A 82 25.27 -12.78 -4.25
N ILE A 83 24.32 -13.63 -3.86
CA ILE A 83 23.06 -13.81 -4.60
C ILE A 83 22.24 -12.52 -4.55
N PHE A 84 22.14 -11.88 -3.37
CA PHE A 84 21.45 -10.60 -3.23
C PHE A 84 22.08 -9.53 -4.11
N PHE A 85 23.41 -9.40 -4.09
CA PHE A 85 24.13 -8.46 -4.94
C PHE A 85 23.83 -8.69 -6.43
N VAL A 86 23.93 -9.92 -6.92
CA VAL A 86 23.68 -10.24 -8.34
C VAL A 86 22.23 -9.92 -8.73
N GLU A 87 21.26 -10.23 -7.89
CA GLU A 87 19.85 -9.90 -8.18
C GLU A 87 19.61 -8.39 -8.21
N TYR A 88 20.11 -7.64 -7.24
CA TYR A 88 19.93 -6.18 -7.19
C TYR A 88 20.71 -5.47 -8.31
N PHE A 89 21.90 -5.95 -8.63
CA PHE A 89 22.66 -5.46 -9.77
C PHE A 89 21.89 -5.69 -11.06
N THR A 90 21.41 -6.92 -11.31
CA THR A 90 20.63 -7.27 -12.51
C THR A 90 19.37 -6.39 -12.67
N LEU A 91 18.66 -6.12 -11.57
CA LEU A 91 17.50 -5.22 -11.57
C LEU A 91 17.86 -3.76 -11.88
N SER A 92 19.08 -3.35 -11.54
CA SER A 92 19.56 -1.97 -11.68
C SER A 92 20.33 -1.70 -12.98
N VAL A 93 20.71 -2.75 -13.74
CA VAL A 93 21.45 -2.62 -15.01
C VAL A 93 20.82 -1.60 -15.96
N PRO A 94 19.50 -1.62 -16.25
CA PRO A 94 18.92 -0.69 -17.20
C PRO A 94 19.09 0.78 -16.79
N LEU A 95 18.94 1.07 -15.49
CA LEU A 95 19.09 2.42 -14.95
C LEU A 95 20.57 2.85 -14.93
N ILE A 96 21.48 1.96 -14.56
CA ILE A 96 22.93 2.24 -14.57
C ILE A 96 23.40 2.57 -15.99
N ILE A 97 22.98 1.79 -17.00
CA ILE A 97 23.32 2.05 -18.40
C ILE A 97 22.82 3.43 -18.82
N LEU A 98 21.58 3.78 -18.45
CA LEU A 98 20.97 5.06 -18.80
C LEU A 98 21.70 6.24 -18.13
N LEU A 99 22.08 6.13 -16.85
CA LEU A 99 22.87 7.14 -16.15
C LEU A 99 24.25 7.33 -16.78
N VAL A 100 24.93 6.24 -17.16
CA VAL A 100 26.24 6.31 -17.83
C VAL A 100 26.11 6.93 -19.22
N TYR A 101 25.09 6.55 -19.99
CA TYR A 101 24.83 7.08 -21.33
C TYR A 101 24.64 8.60 -21.33
N PHE A 102 23.96 9.15 -20.32
CA PHE A 102 23.75 10.59 -20.17
C PHE A 102 24.86 11.30 -19.37
N GLY A 103 26.00 10.65 -19.11
CA GLY A 103 27.16 11.27 -18.46
C GLY A 103 27.05 11.48 -16.95
N GLN A 104 26.01 10.92 -16.31
CA GLN A 104 25.74 11.04 -14.88
C GLN A 104 26.50 9.99 -14.05
N ILE A 105 27.83 10.00 -14.16
CA ILE A 105 28.71 8.97 -13.59
C ILE A 105 28.65 8.94 -12.06
N ILE A 106 28.57 10.11 -11.40
CA ILE A 106 28.49 10.21 -9.92
C ILE A 106 27.29 9.43 -9.40
N TYR A 107 26.14 9.62 -10.04
CA TYR A 107 24.89 8.97 -9.69
C TYR A 107 24.92 7.46 -9.94
N ALA A 108 25.53 7.01 -11.04
CA ALA A 108 25.76 5.60 -11.30
C ALA A 108 26.69 4.97 -10.25
N ALA A 109 27.74 5.68 -9.83
CA ALA A 109 28.66 5.25 -8.77
C ALA A 109 27.95 5.15 -7.41
N MET A 110 27.14 6.15 -7.04
CA MET A 110 26.35 6.12 -5.80
C MET A 110 25.39 4.92 -5.77
N LEU A 111 24.68 4.66 -6.87
CA LEU A 111 23.76 3.55 -6.96
C LEU A 111 24.48 2.18 -6.86
N THR A 112 25.64 2.03 -7.52
CA THR A 112 26.43 0.79 -7.45
C THR A 112 27.03 0.54 -6.07
N ILE A 113 27.49 1.58 -5.38
CA ILE A 113 27.91 1.51 -3.97
C ILE A 113 26.73 1.08 -3.09
N PHE A 114 25.56 1.70 -3.27
CA PHE A 114 24.36 1.36 -2.50
C PHE A 114 23.96 -0.11 -2.68
N ILE A 115 23.93 -0.61 -3.92
CA ILE A 115 23.65 -2.03 -4.25
C ILE A 115 24.65 -2.96 -3.56
N SER A 116 25.90 -2.55 -3.39
CA SER A 116 26.94 -3.33 -2.72
C SER A 116 26.73 -3.39 -1.20
N ILE A 117 26.17 -2.33 -0.59
CA ILE A 117 25.93 -2.24 0.85
C ILE A 117 24.64 -2.95 1.27
N ILE A 118 23.56 -2.86 0.48
CA ILE A 118 22.23 -3.42 0.82
C ILE A 118 22.28 -4.86 1.35
N PRO A 119 23.03 -5.82 0.74
CA PRO A 119 23.08 -7.21 1.20
C PRO A 119 23.58 -7.40 2.64
N PHE A 120 24.27 -6.40 3.20
CA PHE A 120 24.82 -6.43 4.56
C PHE A 120 23.84 -5.85 5.60
N ILE A 121 22.72 -5.27 5.16
CA ILE A 121 21.74 -4.63 6.04
C ILE A 121 20.77 -5.69 6.57
N GLU A 122 21.04 -6.19 7.78
CA GLU A 122 20.18 -7.15 8.48
C GLU A 122 19.15 -6.44 9.38
N ILE A 123 18.11 -5.87 8.76
CA ILE A 123 16.98 -5.29 9.51
C ILE A 123 16.00 -6.41 9.87
N ASN A 124 16.11 -6.90 11.11
CA ASN A 124 15.13 -7.81 11.70
C ASN A 124 14.03 -7.01 12.42
N ILE A 125 12.98 -6.64 11.69
CA ILE A 125 11.80 -6.01 12.30
C ILE A 125 11.04 -7.09 13.07
N LYS A 126 11.36 -7.26 14.36
CA LYS A 126 10.49 -8.02 15.28
C LYS A 126 9.15 -7.29 15.33
N LYS A 127 8.08 -7.94 14.85
CA LYS A 127 6.71 -7.44 14.98
C LYS A 127 6.24 -7.66 16.41
N THR A 128 6.75 -6.87 17.34
CA THR A 128 6.18 -6.82 18.69
C THR A 128 4.88 -6.04 18.62
N GLY A 129 3.76 -6.73 18.76
CA GLY A 129 2.48 -6.07 18.94
C GLY A 129 2.48 -5.36 20.28
N LEU A 130 2.54 -4.03 20.28
CA LEU A 130 2.40 -3.24 21.50
C LEU A 130 0.94 -3.33 21.97
N ASN A 131 0.69 -3.45 23.28
CA ASN A 131 -0.65 -3.22 23.85
C ASN A 131 -0.64 -1.83 24.50
N THR A 132 -0.93 -0.79 23.72
CA THR A 132 -0.94 0.59 24.21
C THR A 132 -2.32 1.01 24.72
N VAL A 133 -2.39 2.06 25.54
CA VAL A 133 -3.66 2.64 26.05
C VAL A 133 -4.58 3.04 24.90
N PHE A 134 -4.03 3.55 23.79
CA PHE A 134 -4.79 3.89 22.59
C PHE A 134 -5.57 2.72 21.99
N GLN A 135 -5.12 1.47 22.16
CA GLN A 135 -5.85 0.30 21.66
C GLN A 135 -7.06 -0.06 22.52
N LYS A 136 -7.07 0.35 23.79
CA LYS A 136 -8.22 0.20 24.67
C LYS A 136 -9.37 1.15 24.31
N LEU A 137 -9.05 2.29 23.67
CA LEU A 137 -10.05 3.26 23.21
C LEU A 137 -10.81 2.79 21.96
N ILE A 138 -10.23 1.88 21.18
CA ILE A 138 -10.88 1.30 20.01
C ILE A 138 -11.85 0.20 20.50
N PRO A 139 -13.11 0.13 20.03
CA PRO A 139 -14.02 -0.95 20.38
C PRO A 139 -13.49 -2.33 19.95
N ASP A 140 -13.71 -3.38 20.75
CA ASP A 140 -13.25 -4.75 20.44
C ASP A 140 -13.82 -5.29 19.12
N ASP A 141 -15.05 -4.91 18.80
CA ASP A 141 -15.73 -5.20 17.54
C ASP A 141 -14.99 -4.71 16.29
N ASN A 142 -14.14 -3.69 16.44
CA ASN A 142 -13.31 -3.12 15.39
C ASN A 142 -11.89 -3.67 15.48
N PHE A 143 -11.78 -5.00 15.55
CA PHE A 143 -10.50 -5.70 15.67
C PHE A 143 -9.55 -5.41 14.49
N GLU A 144 -10.07 -5.09 13.30
CA GLU A 144 -9.25 -4.67 12.15
C GLU A 144 -8.46 -3.41 12.47
N TRP A 145 -9.11 -2.42 13.10
CA TRP A 145 -8.48 -1.19 13.56
C TRP A 145 -7.47 -1.45 14.67
N LYS A 146 -7.82 -2.30 15.66
CA LYS A 146 -6.87 -2.67 16.72
C LYS A 146 -5.61 -3.31 16.16
N SER A 147 -5.77 -4.30 15.28
CA SER A 147 -4.67 -5.02 14.65
C SER A 147 -3.82 -4.09 13.77
N GLY A 148 -4.47 -3.23 12.99
CA GLY A 148 -3.84 -2.26 12.11
C GLY A 148 -3.02 -1.21 12.85
N VAL A 149 -3.60 -0.60 13.89
CA VAL A 149 -2.91 0.37 14.76
C VAL A 149 -1.76 -0.30 15.48
N ARG A 150 -1.93 -1.50 16.04
CA ARG A 150 -0.85 -2.23 16.71
C ARG A 150 0.35 -2.49 15.79
N LYS A 151 0.10 -2.80 14.52
CA LYS A 151 1.16 -3.07 13.54
C LYS A 151 1.90 -1.80 13.08
N ASN A 152 1.20 -0.67 13.02
CA ASN A 152 1.72 0.58 12.45
C ASN A 152 1.82 1.72 13.46
N PHE A 153 1.76 1.44 14.77
CA PHE A 153 1.56 2.44 15.82
C PHE A 153 2.55 3.61 15.73
N PHE A 154 3.85 3.31 15.73
CA PHE A 154 4.87 4.35 15.64
C PHE A 154 4.79 5.18 14.36
N ILE A 155 4.47 4.55 13.24
CA ILE A 155 4.33 5.23 11.94
C ILE A 155 3.12 6.17 11.98
N LEU A 156 1.97 5.69 12.46
CA LEU A 156 0.75 6.49 12.57
C LEU A 156 0.94 7.68 13.51
N VAL A 157 1.56 7.46 14.67
CA VAL A 157 1.85 8.51 15.65
C VAL A 157 2.81 9.54 15.07
N PHE A 158 3.90 9.09 14.44
CA PHE A 158 4.87 9.98 13.80
C PHE A 158 4.19 10.86 12.73
N ILE A 159 3.42 10.25 11.82
CA ILE A 159 2.70 10.98 10.77
C ILE A 159 1.70 11.98 11.39
N TRP A 160 0.95 11.58 12.42
CA TRP A 160 -0.02 12.46 13.06
C TRP A 160 0.65 13.70 13.68
N PHE A 161 1.75 13.51 14.43
CA PHE A 161 2.51 14.61 15.00
C PHE A 161 3.14 15.50 13.93
N THR A 162 3.66 14.92 12.84
CA THR A 162 4.17 15.74 11.73
C THR A 162 3.07 16.63 11.16
N GLY A 163 1.81 16.15 11.12
CA GLY A 163 0.68 16.96 10.64
C GLY A 163 0.38 18.14 11.53
N ILE A 164 0.37 17.95 12.84
CA ILE A 164 0.20 19.06 13.78
C ILE A 164 1.31 20.08 13.59
N LEU A 165 2.56 19.63 13.60
CA LEU A 165 3.72 20.51 13.54
C LEU A 165 3.83 21.28 12.22
N THR A 166 3.28 20.74 11.12
CA THR A 166 3.40 21.34 9.79
C THR A 166 2.07 21.86 9.23
N SER A 167 1.02 21.94 10.07
CA SER A 167 -0.33 22.37 9.67
C SER A 167 -0.40 23.78 9.07
N PHE A 168 0.63 24.60 9.27
CA PHE A 168 0.75 25.92 8.67
C PHE A 168 1.11 25.88 7.18
N TYR A 169 1.62 24.76 6.65
CA TYR A 169 1.85 24.58 5.22
C TYR A 169 0.60 24.02 4.51
N VAL A 170 0.18 24.66 3.42
CA VAL A 170 -1.03 24.30 2.63
C VAL A 170 -1.05 22.83 2.19
N ALA A 171 0.10 22.26 1.83
CA ALA A 171 0.17 20.87 1.36
C ALA A 171 0.22 19.82 2.48
N SER A 172 0.53 20.20 3.72
CA SER A 172 0.85 19.25 4.80
C SER A 172 -0.32 18.32 5.14
N VAL A 173 -1.43 18.89 5.59
CA VAL A 173 -2.57 18.11 6.07
C VAL A 173 -3.21 17.27 4.95
N PRO A 174 -3.40 17.76 3.72
CA PRO A 174 -3.87 16.92 2.60
C PRO A 174 -2.98 15.70 2.35
N VAL A 175 -1.65 15.88 2.32
CA VAL A 175 -0.70 14.76 2.13
C VAL A 175 -0.81 13.75 3.28
N ILE A 176 -1.04 14.22 4.50
CA ILE A 176 -1.19 13.36 5.68
C ILE A 176 -2.51 12.58 5.65
N ILE A 177 -3.61 13.22 5.28
CA ILE A 177 -4.92 12.56 5.07
C ILE A 177 -4.76 11.43 4.03
N PHE A 178 -4.08 11.73 2.92
CA PHE A 178 -3.79 10.76 1.87
C PHE A 178 -2.97 9.56 2.38
N ILE A 179 -1.85 9.83 3.08
CA ILE A 179 -1.00 8.76 3.63
C ILE A 179 -1.77 7.90 4.65
N PHE A 180 -2.57 8.53 5.53
CA PHE A 180 -3.44 7.79 6.45
C PHE A 180 -4.44 6.92 5.72
N GLY A 181 -5.10 7.45 4.67
CA GLY A 181 -6.02 6.70 3.83
C GLY A 181 -5.41 5.41 3.28
N ILE A 182 -4.18 5.49 2.73
CA ILE A 182 -3.47 4.31 2.23
C ILE A 182 -3.20 3.31 3.36
N ILE A 183 -2.62 3.76 4.48
CA ILE A 183 -2.24 2.85 5.58
C ILE A 183 -3.48 2.16 6.17
N ILE A 184 -4.55 2.92 6.40
CA ILE A 184 -5.79 2.46 7.04
C ILE A 184 -6.58 1.54 6.11
N SER A 185 -6.55 1.76 4.79
CA SER A 185 -7.15 0.81 3.83
C SER A 185 -6.56 -0.60 3.97
N GLY A 186 -5.29 -0.70 4.37
CA GLY A 186 -4.61 -1.97 4.64
C GLY A 186 -5.10 -2.73 5.88
N PHE A 187 -5.92 -2.11 6.74
CA PHE A 187 -6.44 -2.78 7.94
C PHE A 187 -7.45 -3.86 7.60
N TYR A 188 -8.12 -3.73 6.45
CA TYR A 188 -9.17 -4.64 5.96
C TYR A 188 -8.65 -5.64 4.92
N GLU A 189 -7.33 -5.76 4.75
CA GLU A 189 -6.72 -6.64 3.74
C GLU A 189 -6.91 -8.14 4.05
N THR A 190 -7.02 -8.50 5.33
CA THR A 190 -7.20 -9.89 5.76
C THR A 190 -8.66 -10.18 6.06
N PRO A 191 -9.29 -11.11 5.32
CA PRO A 191 -10.61 -11.62 5.68
C PRO A 191 -10.57 -12.32 7.04
N GLU A 192 -11.61 -12.14 7.82
CA GLU A 192 -11.88 -12.82 9.07
C GLU A 192 -12.36 -14.26 8.85
N SER A 193 -12.31 -15.05 9.91
CA SER A 193 -12.91 -16.38 9.97
C SER A 193 -14.42 -16.27 10.10
N LEU A 194 -15.15 -17.29 9.65
CA LEU A 194 -16.62 -17.32 9.74
C LEU A 194 -17.18 -17.09 11.15
N PRO A 195 -16.62 -17.68 12.24
CA PRO A 195 -17.13 -17.42 13.59
C PRO A 195 -17.05 -15.94 14.00
N VAL A 196 -16.00 -15.24 13.57
CA VAL A 196 -15.83 -13.80 13.85
C VAL A 196 -16.82 -12.96 13.05
N LEU A 197 -17.13 -13.36 11.81
CA LEU A 197 -18.14 -12.70 10.99
C LEU A 197 -19.53 -12.82 11.64
N SER A 198 -19.88 -14.02 12.10
CA SER A 198 -21.20 -14.33 12.68
C SER A 198 -21.35 -13.91 14.14
N ALA A 199 -20.27 -13.51 14.84
CA ALA A 199 -20.30 -13.20 16.26
C ALA A 199 -21.24 -12.05 16.67
N LYS A 200 -21.55 -11.14 15.73
CA LYS A 200 -22.47 -10.03 15.98
C LYS A 200 -23.94 -10.37 15.74
N GLU A 201 -24.23 -11.52 15.11
CA GLU A 201 -25.60 -11.96 14.80
C GLU A 201 -26.44 -10.90 14.06
N LEU A 202 -25.79 -10.14 13.17
CA LEU A 202 -26.43 -9.11 12.36
C LEU A 202 -26.74 -9.64 10.96
N ASN A 203 -27.88 -9.22 10.39
CA ASN A 203 -28.14 -9.42 8.97
C ASN A 203 -27.11 -8.68 8.09
N GLU A 204 -27.03 -9.06 6.80
CA GLU A 204 -25.99 -8.59 5.89
C GLU A 204 -25.94 -7.05 5.74
N LYS A 205 -27.11 -6.40 5.77
CA LYS A 205 -27.22 -4.94 5.61
C LYS A 205 -26.72 -4.22 6.85
N ARG A 206 -27.21 -4.60 8.03
CA ARG A 206 -26.83 -3.98 9.31
C ARG A 206 -25.35 -4.21 9.59
N PHE A 207 -24.85 -5.41 9.32
CA PHE A 207 -23.43 -5.73 9.44
C PHE A 207 -22.56 -4.81 8.56
N LEU A 208 -22.92 -4.65 7.29
CA LEU A 208 -22.15 -3.82 6.36
C LEU A 208 -22.19 -2.33 6.74
N ILE A 209 -23.36 -1.82 7.13
CA ILE A 209 -23.53 -0.43 7.58
C ILE A 209 -22.73 -0.17 8.87
N ASP A 210 -22.78 -1.10 9.83
CA ASP A 210 -22.02 -0.99 11.08
C ASP A 210 -20.51 -0.94 10.80
N LYS A 211 -20.00 -1.83 9.94
CA LYS A 211 -18.59 -1.82 9.54
C LYS A 211 -18.18 -0.53 8.84
N ILE A 212 -18.98 -0.03 7.89
CA ILE A 212 -18.69 1.24 7.18
C ILE A 212 -18.71 2.41 8.16
N THR A 213 -19.75 2.49 8.99
CA THR A 213 -19.96 3.61 9.90
C THR A 213 -18.87 3.67 10.96
N ASN A 214 -18.52 2.54 11.57
CA ASN A 214 -17.43 2.48 12.56
C ASN A 214 -16.08 2.81 11.93
N HIS A 215 -15.84 2.37 10.70
CA HIS A 215 -14.61 2.68 9.98
C HIS A 215 -14.47 4.18 9.70
N ILE A 216 -15.52 4.81 9.19
CA ILE A 216 -15.53 6.25 8.93
C ILE A 216 -15.41 7.02 10.25
N LYS A 217 -16.17 6.67 11.30
CA LYS A 217 -16.06 7.32 12.61
C LYS A 217 -14.63 7.32 13.16
N LEU A 218 -13.96 6.17 13.15
CA LEU A 218 -12.59 6.07 13.66
C LEU A 218 -11.60 6.88 12.80
N PHE A 219 -11.77 6.89 11.48
CA PHE A 219 -10.99 7.74 10.59
C PHE A 219 -11.25 9.23 10.84
N SER A 220 -12.51 9.64 11.02
CA SER A 220 -12.89 11.02 11.35
C SER A 220 -12.27 11.49 12.65
N ILE A 221 -12.31 10.68 13.72
CA ILE A 221 -11.71 11.02 15.01
C ILE A 221 -10.20 11.31 14.87
N LEU A 222 -9.51 10.57 14.00
CA LEU A 222 -8.09 10.75 13.75
C LEU A 222 -7.77 12.01 12.94
N ILE A 223 -8.61 12.32 11.94
CA ILE A 223 -8.32 13.34 10.92
C ILE A 223 -8.93 14.71 11.23
N ILE A 224 -10.14 14.77 11.81
CA ILE A 224 -10.83 16.04 12.09
C ILE A 224 -9.96 17.03 12.90
N PRO A 225 -9.21 16.62 13.95
CA PRO A 225 -8.33 17.53 14.66
C PRO A 225 -7.28 18.21 13.76
N LEU A 226 -6.74 17.47 12.77
CA LEU A 226 -5.78 18.00 11.80
C LEU A 226 -6.45 18.96 10.81
N ILE A 227 -7.67 18.66 10.36
CA ILE A 227 -8.43 19.56 9.48
C ILE A 227 -8.75 20.87 10.21
N VAL A 228 -9.24 20.79 11.45
CA VAL A 228 -9.54 21.98 12.26
C VAL A 228 -8.28 22.84 12.44
N LEU A 229 -7.15 22.21 12.77
CA LEU A 229 -5.88 22.91 12.92
C LEU A 229 -5.41 23.54 11.61
N PHE A 230 -5.57 22.85 10.48
CA PHE A 230 -5.27 23.39 9.16
C PHE A 230 -6.11 24.64 8.86
N ILE A 231 -7.42 24.59 9.10
CA ILE A 231 -8.34 25.71 8.83
C ILE A 231 -7.97 26.94 9.68
N ILE A 232 -7.48 26.73 10.90
CA ILE A 232 -6.99 27.83 11.76
C ILE A 232 -5.79 28.55 11.12
N PHE A 233 -4.83 27.81 10.56
CA PHE A 233 -3.63 28.39 9.95
C PHE A 233 -3.80 28.82 8.49
N ASN A 234 -4.72 28.19 7.75
CA ASN A 234 -4.92 28.36 6.30
C ASN A 234 -6.43 28.48 5.97
N PRO A 235 -7.15 29.48 6.51
CA PRO A 235 -8.61 29.57 6.39
C PRO A 235 -9.09 29.70 4.94
N GLU A 236 -8.32 30.35 4.07
CA GLU A 236 -8.64 30.52 2.65
C GLU A 236 -8.71 29.19 1.89
N TYR A 237 -7.98 28.17 2.36
CA TYR A 237 -7.86 26.86 1.71
C TYR A 237 -8.64 25.76 2.41
N TYR A 238 -9.64 26.10 3.23
CA TYR A 238 -10.41 25.15 4.04
C TYR A 238 -11.00 23.98 3.22
N TYR A 239 -11.36 24.23 1.96
CA TYR A 239 -11.98 23.24 1.07
C TYR A 239 -11.01 22.13 0.65
N ILE A 240 -9.69 22.37 0.64
CA ILE A 240 -8.68 21.39 0.19
C ILE A 240 -8.69 20.14 1.09
N PRO A 241 -8.43 20.23 2.41
CA PRO A 241 -8.44 19.04 3.27
C PRO A 241 -9.85 18.43 3.41
N LEU A 242 -10.92 19.21 3.24
CA LEU A 242 -12.29 18.70 3.29
C LEU A 242 -12.61 17.81 2.07
N ILE A 243 -12.28 18.26 0.86
CA ILE A 243 -12.46 17.48 -0.37
C ILE A 243 -11.60 16.22 -0.30
N GLU A 244 -10.33 16.34 0.12
CA GLU A 244 -9.43 15.19 0.27
C GLU A 244 -10.00 14.18 1.28
N TYR A 245 -10.50 14.65 2.43
CA TYR A 245 -11.15 13.80 3.41
C TYR A 245 -12.36 13.05 2.85
N LEU A 246 -13.20 13.71 2.02
CA LEU A 246 -14.35 13.07 1.38
C LEU A 246 -13.91 12.01 0.36
N ILE A 247 -12.92 12.31 -0.49
CA ILE A 247 -12.37 11.38 -1.48
C ILE A 247 -11.79 10.15 -0.77
N ILE A 248 -10.97 10.35 0.26
CA ILE A 248 -10.38 9.26 1.03
C ILE A 248 -11.44 8.46 1.78
N SER A 249 -12.46 9.12 2.35
CA SER A 249 -13.58 8.42 2.98
C SER A 249 -14.31 7.52 2.00
N CYS A 250 -14.62 8.01 0.79
CA CYS A 250 -15.21 7.19 -0.29
C CYS A 250 -14.32 5.99 -0.66
N PHE A 251 -13.00 6.21 -0.77
CA PHE A 251 -12.05 5.13 -1.03
C PHE A 251 -12.01 4.09 0.09
N LEU A 252 -12.05 4.52 1.35
CA LEU A 252 -12.09 3.62 2.50
C LEU A 252 -13.39 2.79 2.52
N VAL A 253 -14.55 3.40 2.24
CA VAL A 253 -15.81 2.65 2.04
C VAL A 253 -15.65 1.63 0.92
N TYR A 254 -15.09 2.04 -0.22
CA TYR A 254 -14.83 1.15 -1.35
C TYR A 254 -13.98 -0.07 -0.96
N THR A 255 -12.95 0.10 -0.12
CA THR A 255 -12.10 -1.03 0.33
C THR A 255 -12.87 -2.04 1.18
N ILE A 256 -13.80 -1.59 2.02
CA ILE A 256 -14.69 -2.46 2.81
C ILE A 256 -15.64 -3.22 1.89
N LEU A 257 -16.23 -2.53 0.92
CA LEU A 257 -17.13 -3.15 -0.06
C LEU A 257 -16.41 -4.22 -0.88
N LEU A 258 -15.17 -3.97 -1.30
CA LEU A 258 -14.33 -4.96 -1.97
C LEU A 258 -14.07 -6.19 -1.11
N LYS A 259 -13.70 -6.00 0.16
CA LYS A 259 -13.46 -7.08 1.12
C LYS A 259 -14.66 -8.02 1.15
N TYR A 260 -15.86 -7.47 1.30
CA TYR A 260 -17.07 -8.28 1.45
C TYR A 260 -17.65 -8.78 0.12
N ALA A 261 -17.47 -8.08 -0.99
CA ALA A 261 -17.85 -8.55 -2.33
C ALA A 261 -17.10 -9.82 -2.75
N PHE A 262 -15.86 -9.98 -2.30
CA PHE A 262 -15.03 -11.16 -2.61
C PHE A 262 -14.67 -11.98 -1.36
N TYR A 263 -15.43 -11.81 -0.29
CA TYR A 263 -15.16 -12.45 0.99
C TYR A 263 -15.24 -13.97 0.88
N ARG A 264 -14.20 -14.62 1.40
CA ARG A 264 -14.13 -16.06 1.68
C ARG A 264 -13.42 -16.23 3.02
N PRO A 265 -13.97 -17.03 3.95
CA PRO A 265 -13.36 -17.22 5.26
C PRO A 265 -11.88 -17.62 5.14
N ASP A 266 -11.03 -16.89 5.85
CA ASP A 266 -9.58 -17.12 5.98
C ASP A 266 -8.78 -17.16 4.65
N LYS A 267 -9.39 -16.71 3.54
CA LYS A 267 -8.77 -16.77 2.20
C LYS A 267 -8.67 -15.40 1.57
N LYS A 268 -7.43 -14.91 1.44
CA LYS A 268 -7.13 -13.69 0.69
C LYS A 268 -7.55 -13.82 -0.77
N SER A 269 -8.15 -12.76 -1.30
CA SER A 269 -8.55 -12.66 -2.69
C SER A 269 -7.59 -11.77 -3.47
N GLU A 270 -7.00 -12.30 -4.53
CA GLU A 270 -6.17 -11.54 -5.48
C GLU A 270 -6.97 -10.41 -6.15
N ALA A 271 -8.28 -10.62 -6.38
CA ALA A 271 -9.16 -9.62 -6.95
C ALA A 271 -9.27 -8.38 -6.04
N VAL A 272 -9.38 -8.57 -4.72
CA VAL A 272 -9.43 -7.47 -3.75
C VAL A 272 -8.17 -6.61 -3.85
N ARG A 273 -6.99 -7.23 -3.94
CA ARG A 273 -5.72 -6.50 -4.07
C ARG A 273 -5.68 -5.68 -5.35
N ILE A 274 -6.09 -6.26 -6.48
CA ILE A 274 -6.09 -5.59 -7.79
C ILE A 274 -7.05 -4.41 -7.81
N PHE A 275 -8.28 -4.61 -7.35
CA PHE A 275 -9.27 -3.54 -7.30
C PHE A 275 -8.91 -2.45 -6.27
N THR A 276 -8.26 -2.80 -5.16
CA THR A 276 -7.72 -1.81 -4.22
C THR A 276 -6.63 -0.96 -4.89
N MET A 277 -5.71 -1.56 -5.64
CA MET A 277 -4.70 -0.81 -6.41
C MET A 277 -5.33 0.08 -7.47
N ALA A 278 -6.37 -0.38 -8.16
CA ALA A 278 -7.13 0.44 -9.09
C ALA A 278 -7.83 1.62 -8.37
N GLY A 279 -8.37 1.40 -7.18
CA GLY A 279 -8.92 2.46 -6.32
C GLY A 279 -7.88 3.51 -5.95
N ILE A 280 -6.68 3.10 -5.55
CA ILE A 280 -5.56 4.02 -5.26
C ILE A 280 -5.18 4.82 -6.51
N ALA A 281 -5.07 4.16 -7.67
CA ALA A 281 -4.81 4.86 -8.94
C ALA A 281 -5.91 5.87 -9.28
N GLY A 282 -7.17 5.55 -8.92
CA GLY A 282 -8.32 6.44 -9.11
C GLY A 282 -8.33 7.68 -8.21
N ILE A 283 -7.55 7.70 -7.13
CA ILE A 283 -7.34 8.93 -6.33
C ILE A 283 -6.37 9.86 -7.05
N PHE A 284 -5.30 9.33 -7.65
CA PHE A 284 -4.30 10.12 -8.37
C PHE A 284 -4.74 10.60 -9.76
N ILE A 285 -5.66 9.87 -10.39
CA ILE A 285 -6.13 10.15 -11.75
C ILE A 285 -7.60 10.56 -11.65
N PRO A 286 -7.92 11.87 -11.61
CA PRO A 286 -9.29 12.36 -11.39
C PRO A 286 -10.32 11.80 -12.37
N VAL A 287 -9.91 11.50 -13.61
CA VAL A 287 -10.78 10.91 -14.64
C VAL A 287 -11.24 9.49 -14.28
N LEU A 288 -10.47 8.77 -13.46
CA LEU A 288 -10.82 7.43 -12.97
C LEU A 288 -11.69 7.47 -11.70
N THR A 289 -11.77 8.59 -10.99
CA THR A 289 -12.54 8.69 -9.74
C THR A 289 -14.04 8.36 -9.92
N PRO A 290 -14.75 8.85 -10.97
CA PRO A 290 -16.14 8.46 -11.21
C PRO A 290 -16.31 6.96 -11.44
N LEU A 291 -15.35 6.32 -12.10
CA LEU A 291 -15.35 4.87 -12.32
C LEU A 291 -15.25 4.10 -11.00
N ILE A 292 -14.40 4.56 -10.07
CA ILE A 292 -14.27 3.93 -8.74
C ILE A 292 -15.57 4.06 -7.95
N LEU A 293 -16.27 5.19 -8.03
CA LEU A 293 -17.58 5.38 -7.39
C LEU A 293 -18.64 4.44 -7.99
N LEU A 294 -18.69 4.30 -9.31
CA LEU A 294 -19.58 3.35 -9.98
C LEU A 294 -19.28 1.89 -9.57
N LEU A 295 -17.99 1.54 -9.47
CA LEU A 295 -17.57 0.24 -8.96
C LEU A 295 -17.96 0.04 -7.50
N ALA A 296 -17.88 1.07 -6.65
CA ALA A 296 -18.34 0.99 -5.27
C ALA A 296 -19.82 0.61 -5.19
N ILE A 297 -20.67 1.24 -6.01
CA ILE A 297 -22.10 0.89 -6.09
C ILE A 297 -22.29 -0.58 -6.51
N LYS A 298 -21.58 -1.02 -7.56
CA LYS A 298 -21.64 -2.43 -8.00
C LYS A 298 -21.18 -3.40 -6.90
N PHE A 299 -20.10 -3.08 -6.20
CA PHE A 299 -19.56 -3.92 -5.14
C PHE A 299 -20.41 -3.88 -3.87
N MET A 300 -21.19 -2.83 -3.64
CA MET A 300 -22.20 -2.82 -2.57
C MET A 300 -23.22 -3.95 -2.77
N PHE A 301 -23.80 -4.07 -3.96
CA PHE A 301 -24.73 -5.16 -4.26
C PHE A 301 -24.07 -6.54 -4.18
N SER A 302 -22.82 -6.63 -4.67
CA SER A 302 -22.04 -7.88 -4.61
C SER A 302 -21.67 -8.27 -3.18
N ALA A 303 -21.38 -7.30 -2.31
CA ALA A 303 -21.09 -7.52 -0.90
C ALA A 303 -22.31 -8.02 -0.15
N LEU A 304 -23.48 -7.42 -0.39
CA LEU A 304 -24.72 -7.86 0.24
C LEU A 304 -25.11 -9.27 -0.20
N SER A 305 -25.03 -9.59 -1.50
CA SER A 305 -25.36 -10.93 -1.98
C SER A 305 -24.39 -12.00 -1.44
N ASN A 306 -23.10 -11.68 -1.37
CA ASN A 306 -22.10 -12.60 -0.83
C ASN A 306 -22.25 -12.78 0.68
N LEU A 307 -22.47 -11.71 1.45
CA LEU A 307 -22.68 -11.77 2.91
C LEU A 307 -23.94 -12.54 3.28
N LYS A 308 -25.01 -12.42 2.49
CA LYS A 308 -26.26 -13.16 2.72
C LYS A 308 -26.05 -14.69 2.74
N LEU A 309 -25.06 -15.21 2.01
CA LEU A 309 -24.72 -16.64 2.03
C LEU A 309 -24.20 -17.11 3.39
N TYR A 310 -23.59 -16.21 4.17
CA TYR A 310 -22.95 -16.53 5.45
C TYR A 310 -23.75 -16.06 6.67
N LEU A 311 -24.60 -15.03 6.49
CA LEU A 311 -25.40 -14.40 7.55
C LEU A 311 -26.91 -14.67 7.38
N HIS A 312 -27.27 -15.66 6.56
CA HIS A 312 -28.65 -16.06 6.28
C HIS A 312 -29.44 -16.34 7.57
N ASP A 313 -28.79 -16.91 8.58
CA ASP A 313 -29.41 -17.36 9.84
C ASP A 313 -29.87 -16.19 10.73
N PHE A 314 -29.49 -14.96 10.43
CA PHE A 314 -29.76 -13.76 11.25
C PHE A 314 -30.74 -12.78 10.59
N ASN A 315 -31.55 -13.27 9.63
CA ASN A 315 -32.61 -12.51 8.97
C ASN A 315 -33.93 -12.55 9.73
#